data_AF-A0A3D1H6D9-F1
#
_entry.id   AF-A0A3D1H6D9-F1
#
_cell.length_a   1.000
_cell.length_b   1.000
_cell.length_c   1.000
_cell.angle_alpha   90.00
_cell.angle_beta   90.00
_cell.angle_gamma   90.00
#
_symmetry.space_group_name_H-M   'P 1'
#
loop_
_entity.id
_entity.type
_entity.pdbx_description
1 polymer ?
#
loop_
_entity_poly.entity_id
_entity_poly.type
_entity_poly.pdbx_seq_one_letter_code
_entity_poly.pdbx_strand_id
1 'polypeptide(L)'
;MTEIEAPVNCPSCNSVLESVNYLLYCRNASCSVKVSKLVEHFSSTLKIKGLGPASIDKLGIRSLEQIYDLSMTDICESLDSVKLGEKLYKEIQNSRNAPLNVLLPAFSIPLIGKTASEKLSKVCEDIEEIDY
;
A
#
# COMPACT_ATOMS: atom_id res chain seq x y z
N MET A 1 -34.66 -9.91 20.72
CA MET A 1 -33.67 -8.87 20.39
C MET A 1 -32.40 -9.60 20.01
N THR A 2 -31.81 -9.27 18.87
CA THR A 2 -30.54 -9.86 18.46
C THR A 2 -29.42 -9.08 19.14
N GLU A 3 -28.62 -9.75 19.95
CA GLU A 3 -27.46 -9.14 20.62
C GLU A 3 -26.32 -9.03 19.61
N ILE A 4 -25.64 -7.88 19.55
CA ILE A 4 -24.51 -7.67 18.64
C ILE A 4 -23.25 -8.04 19.39
N GLU A 5 -22.64 -9.17 19.04
CA GLU A 5 -21.38 -9.61 19.61
C GLU A 5 -20.20 -9.15 18.76
N ALA A 6 -19.15 -8.65 19.43
CA ALA A 6 -17.92 -8.28 18.77
C ALA A 6 -17.17 -9.54 18.31
N PRO A 7 -16.58 -9.56 17.10
CA PRO A 7 -15.85 -10.72 16.62
C PRO A 7 -14.58 -10.94 17.45
N VAL A 8 -14.30 -12.20 17.78
CA VAL A 8 -13.02 -12.59 18.44
C VAL A 8 -11.92 -12.80 17.40
N ASN A 9 -12.30 -13.19 16.18
CA ASN A 9 -11.39 -13.45 15.07
C ASN A 9 -11.63 -12.44 13.94
N CYS A 10 -10.55 -12.09 13.23
CA CYS A 10 -10.61 -11.22 12.07
C CYS A 10 -11.46 -11.86 10.96
N PRO A 11 -12.51 -11.20 10.45
CA PRO A 11 -13.36 -11.78 9.41
C PRO A 11 -12.64 -12.00 8.07
N SER A 12 -11.48 -11.38 7.87
CA SER A 12 -10.72 -11.46 6.62
C SER A 12 -9.63 -12.53 6.61
N CYS A 13 -9.00 -12.81 7.75
CA CYS A 13 -7.86 -13.75 7.84
C CYS A 13 -7.93 -14.72 9.03
N ASN A 14 -9.01 -14.67 9.80
CA ASN A 14 -9.30 -15.51 10.96
C ASN A 14 -8.29 -15.42 12.14
N SER A 15 -7.32 -14.49 12.11
CA SER A 15 -6.42 -14.26 13.24
C SER A 15 -7.17 -13.71 14.46
N VAL A 16 -6.71 -14.03 15.67
CA VAL A 16 -7.24 -13.45 16.91
C VAL A 16 -7.08 -11.93 16.89
N LEU A 17 -8.14 -11.21 17.25
CA LEU A 17 -8.13 -9.75 17.33
C LEU A 17 -7.58 -9.30 18.70
N GLU A 18 -6.81 -8.21 18.69
CA GLU A 18 -6.32 -7.58 19.91
C GLU A 18 -7.21 -6.39 20.27
N SER A 19 -7.69 -6.35 21.51
CA SER A 19 -8.42 -5.19 22.04
C SER A 19 -7.46 -4.17 22.63
N VAL A 20 -7.46 -2.96 22.08
CA VAL A 20 -6.66 -1.83 22.58
C VAL A 20 -7.57 -0.61 22.66
N ASN A 21 -7.76 -0.06 23.86
CA ASN A 21 -8.59 1.13 24.11
C ASN A 21 -9.98 1.04 23.43
N TYR A 22 -10.69 -0.07 23.63
CA TYR A 22 -12.03 -0.33 23.06
C TYR A 22 -12.09 -0.51 21.54
N LEU A 23 -10.94 -0.61 20.87
CA LEU A 23 -10.84 -0.89 19.43
C LEU A 23 -10.22 -2.27 19.21
N LEU A 24 -10.74 -2.99 18.20
CA LEU A 24 -10.21 -4.29 17.79
C LEU A 24 -9.21 -4.13 16.64
N TYR A 25 -8.01 -4.68 16.82
CA TYR A 25 -6.93 -4.63 15.84
C TYR A 25 -6.58 -6.02 15.33
N CYS A 26 -6.49 -6.14 14.01
CA CYS A 26 -5.84 -7.28 13.37
C CYS A 26 -4.32 -7.05 13.30
N ARG A 27 -3.55 -7.83 14.07
CA ARG A 27 -2.08 -7.75 14.11
C ARG A 27 -1.38 -8.63 13.09
N ASN A 28 -2.10 -9.52 12.41
CA ASN A 28 -1.54 -10.29 11.31
C ASN A 28 -1.06 -9.37 10.18
N ALA A 29 0.25 -9.34 9.91
CA ALA A 29 0.82 -8.54 8.83
C ALA A 29 0.39 -9.05 7.44
N SER A 30 0.21 -10.36 7.31
CA SER A 30 -0.18 -11.04 6.07
C SER A 30 -1.69 -11.07 5.83
N CYS A 31 -2.48 -10.28 6.58
CA CYS A 31 -3.90 -10.14 6.34
C CYS A 31 -4.14 -9.50 4.97
N SER A 32 -4.86 -10.19 4.08
CA SER A 32 -5.13 -9.75 2.70
C SER A 32 -5.68 -8.33 2.61
N VAL A 33 -6.60 -7.97 3.52
CA VAL A 33 -7.19 -6.63 3.56
C VAL A 33 -6.17 -5.56 4.00
N LYS A 34 -5.27 -5.88 4.94
CA LYS A 34 -4.21 -4.94 5.36
C LYS A 34 -3.21 -4.70 4.23
N VAL A 35 -2.83 -5.77 3.55
CA VAL A 35 -1.95 -5.71 2.37
C VAL A 35 -2.60 -4.90 1.25
N SER A 36 -3.86 -5.17 0.91
CA SER A 36 -4.58 -4.42 -0.12
C SER A 36 -4.69 -2.94 0.24
N LYS A 37 -4.99 -2.61 1.51
CA LYS A 37 -5.02 -1.21 1.99
C LYS A 37 -3.66 -0.54 2.00
N LEU A 38 -2.59 -1.28 2.28
CA LEU A 38 -1.21 -0.79 2.19
C LEU A 38 -0.87 -0.41 0.74
N VAL A 39 -1.16 -1.30 -0.22
CA VAL A 39 -0.94 -1.07 -1.66
C VAL A 39 -1.77 0.13 -2.14
N GLU A 40 -3.03 0.23 -1.72
CA GLU A 40 -3.91 1.37 -2.06
C GLU A 40 -3.33 2.70 -1.53
N HIS A 41 -2.93 2.73 -0.25
CA HIS A 41 -2.33 3.91 0.37
C HIS A 41 -1.01 4.29 -0.31
N PHE A 42 -0.16 3.31 -0.61
CA PHE A 42 1.11 3.52 -1.31
C PHE A 42 0.88 4.16 -2.69
N SER A 43 -0.04 3.58 -3.47
CA SER A 43 -0.40 4.06 -4.81
C SER A 43 -0.96 5.48 -4.80
N SER A 44 -1.83 5.78 -3.83
CA SER A 44 -2.42 7.12 -3.64
C SER A 44 -1.37 8.16 -3.22
N THR A 45 -0.48 7.79 -2.30
CA THR A 45 0.56 8.68 -1.77
C THR A 45 1.59 9.03 -2.85
N LEU A 46 2.02 8.05 -3.64
CA LEU A 46 2.90 8.26 -4.80
C LEU A 46 2.18 8.85 -6.02
N LYS A 47 0.85 9.03 -5.96
CA LYS A 47 0.00 9.57 -7.02
C LYS A 47 0.04 8.74 -8.32
N ILE A 48 0.13 7.42 -8.22
CA ILE A 48 0.11 6.50 -9.37
C ILE A 48 -1.30 6.44 -9.95
N LYS A 49 -1.54 7.18 -11.04
CA LYS A 49 -2.87 7.24 -11.66
C LYS A 49 -3.22 5.90 -12.32
N GLY A 50 -4.43 5.43 -12.08
CA GLY A 50 -4.92 4.16 -12.62
C GLY A 50 -4.68 2.96 -11.71
N LEU A 51 -3.88 3.08 -10.63
CA LEU A 51 -3.68 2.02 -9.64
C LEU A 51 -4.63 2.20 -8.43
N GLY A 52 -5.94 2.18 -8.69
CA GLY A 52 -6.97 2.25 -7.66
C GLY A 52 -7.41 0.87 -7.16
N PRO A 53 -8.35 0.79 -6.19
CA PRO A 53 -8.81 -0.47 -5.60
C PRO A 53 -9.25 -1.51 -6.63
N ALA A 54 -10.01 -1.10 -7.66
CA ALA A 54 -10.46 -1.99 -8.73
C ALA A 54 -9.31 -2.55 -9.58
N SER A 55 -8.29 -1.73 -9.87
CA SER A 55 -7.12 -2.18 -10.63
C SER A 55 -6.23 -3.09 -9.78
N ILE A 56 -6.05 -2.77 -8.50
CA ILE A 56 -5.29 -3.59 -7.54
C ILE A 56 -5.90 -5.00 -7.43
N ASP A 57 -7.23 -5.07 -7.32
CA ASP A 57 -7.97 -6.34 -7.25
C ASP A 57 -7.85 -7.14 -8.57
N LYS A 58 -8.04 -6.49 -9.72
CA LYS A 58 -7.85 -7.12 -11.05
C LYS A 58 -6.44 -7.64 -11.29
N LEU A 59 -5.43 -6.87 -10.88
CA LEU A 59 -4.01 -7.24 -11.01
C LEU A 59 -3.59 -8.26 -9.95
N GLY A 60 -4.43 -8.54 -8.94
CA GLY A 60 -4.13 -9.49 -7.89
C GLY A 60 -2.92 -9.13 -7.04
N ILE A 61 -2.61 -7.84 -6.88
CA ILE A 61 -1.40 -7.37 -6.18
C ILE A 61 -1.52 -7.65 -4.67
N ARG A 62 -0.51 -8.33 -4.13
CA ARG A 62 -0.42 -8.77 -2.72
C ARG A 62 0.87 -8.34 -2.01
N SER A 63 1.68 -7.50 -2.64
CA SER A 63 2.80 -6.84 -1.98
C SER A 63 3.18 -5.56 -2.73
N LEU A 64 4.02 -4.72 -2.13
CA LEU A 64 4.47 -3.49 -2.77
C LEU A 64 5.44 -3.79 -3.92
N GLU A 65 6.30 -4.81 -3.76
CA GLU A 65 7.25 -5.24 -4.79
C GLU A 65 6.52 -5.64 -6.08
N GLN A 66 5.40 -6.36 -5.96
CA GLN A 66 4.60 -6.81 -7.10
C GLN A 66 4.10 -5.67 -7.99
N ILE A 67 3.93 -4.45 -7.47
CA ILE A 67 3.58 -3.28 -8.29
C ILE A 67 4.64 -3.05 -9.38
N TYR A 68 5.90 -3.30 -9.02
CA TYR A 68 7.08 -3.00 -9.84
C TYR A 68 7.59 -4.19 -10.65
N ASP A 69 7.13 -5.40 -10.33
CA ASP A 69 7.44 -6.64 -11.06
C ASP A 69 6.48 -6.89 -12.24
N LEU A 70 5.33 -6.23 -12.27
CA LEU A 70 4.34 -6.35 -13.35
C LEU A 70 4.91 -5.85 -14.69
N SER A 71 4.82 -6.70 -15.71
CA SER A 71 5.14 -6.28 -17.08
C SER A 71 3.99 -5.48 -17.72
N MET A 72 4.31 -4.69 -18.73
CA MET A 72 3.29 -3.94 -19.48
C MET A 72 2.22 -4.87 -20.07
N THR A 73 2.62 -6.06 -20.55
CA THR A 73 1.71 -7.05 -21.11
C THR A 73 0.75 -7.58 -20.04
N ASP A 74 1.25 -7.94 -18.86
CA ASP A 74 0.41 -8.46 -17.77
C ASP A 74 -0.65 -7.43 -17.34
N ILE A 75 -0.27 -6.15 -17.30
CA ILE A 75 -1.18 -5.05 -16.94
C ILE A 75 -2.25 -4.87 -18.02
N CYS A 76 -1.86 -4.86 -19.29
CA CYS A 76 -2.80 -4.71 -20.41
C CYS A 76 -3.81 -5.86 -20.47
N GLU A 77 -3.34 -7.09 -20.25
CA GLU A 77 -4.19 -8.29 -20.19
C GLU A 77 -5.15 -8.24 -19.00
N SER A 78 -4.64 -7.94 -17.80
CA SER A 78 -5.46 -7.90 -16.57
C SER A 78 -6.51 -6.79 -16.56
N LEU A 79 -6.27 -5.69 -17.29
CA LEU A 79 -7.20 -4.56 -17.39
C LEU A 79 -8.12 -4.62 -18.61
N ASP A 80 -7.99 -5.64 -19.47
CA ASP A 80 -8.71 -5.76 -20.74
C ASP A 80 -8.58 -4.52 -21.64
N SER A 81 -7.45 -3.80 -21.55
CA SER A 81 -7.28 -2.53 -22.24
C SER A 81 -5.82 -2.13 -22.39
N VAL A 82 -5.33 -2.18 -23.64
CA VAL A 82 -3.96 -1.78 -23.99
C VAL A 82 -3.69 -0.32 -23.62
N LYS A 83 -4.61 0.58 -24.00
CA LYS A 83 -4.43 2.03 -23.77
C LYS A 83 -4.42 2.41 -22.28
N LEU A 84 -5.20 1.71 -21.44
CA LEU A 84 -5.17 1.94 -20.00
C LEU A 84 -3.94 1.30 -19.36
N GLY A 85 -3.58 0.09 -19.79
CA GLY A 85 -2.40 -0.61 -19.28
C GLY A 85 -1.10 0.13 -19.58
N GLU A 86 -0.91 0.64 -20.79
CA GLU A 86 0.25 1.46 -21.15
C GLU A 86 0.36 2.72 -20.27
N LYS A 87 -0.77 3.39 -20.01
CA LYS A 87 -0.80 4.56 -19.13
C LYS A 87 -0.44 4.21 -17.70
N LEU A 88 -1.02 3.15 -17.15
CA LEU A 88 -0.73 2.69 -15.80
C LEU A 88 0.74 2.28 -15.66
N TYR A 89 1.26 1.50 -16.60
CA TYR A 89 2.66 1.09 -16.62
C TYR A 89 3.59 2.31 -16.61
N LYS A 90 3.30 3.33 -17.42
CA LYS A 90 4.05 4.59 -17.43
C LYS A 90 4.02 5.30 -16.08
N GLU A 91 2.86 5.37 -15.42
CA GLU A 91 2.74 5.99 -14.10
C GLU A 91 3.50 5.19 -13.02
N ILE A 92 3.51 3.85 -13.10
CA ILE A 92 4.32 2.99 -12.21
C ILE A 92 5.82 3.29 -12.41
N GLN A 93 6.31 3.35 -13.66
CA GLN A 93 7.72 3.67 -13.90
C GLN A 93 8.08 5.09 -13.43
N ASN A 94 7.19 6.07 -13.63
CA ASN A 94 7.39 7.43 -13.13
C ASN A 94 7.52 7.46 -11.59
N SER A 95 6.76 6.63 -10.88
CA SER A 95 6.78 6.58 -9.41
C SER A 95 8.11 6.14 -8.81
N ARG A 96 8.97 5.45 -9.58
CA ARG A 96 10.32 5.05 -9.14
C ARG A 96 11.22 6.25 -8.83
N ASN A 97 10.95 7.41 -9.40
CA ASN A 97 11.71 8.65 -9.19
C ASN A 97 11.08 9.54 -8.10
N ALA A 98 10.18 9.01 -7.28
CA ALA A 98 9.56 9.77 -6.20
C ALA A 98 10.62 10.20 -5.18
N PRO A 99 10.60 11.47 -4.73
CA PRO A 99 11.55 11.94 -3.73
C PRO A 99 11.27 11.32 -2.35
N LEU A 100 12.31 11.24 -1.51
CA LEU A 100 12.26 10.55 -0.21
C LEU A 100 11.11 11.03 0.69
N ASN A 101 10.83 12.33 0.72
CA ASN A 101 9.73 12.91 1.50
C ASN A 101 8.33 12.45 1.06
N VAL A 102 8.18 11.97 -0.19
CA VAL A 102 6.94 11.42 -0.74
C VAL A 102 6.91 9.90 -0.60
N LEU A 103 8.07 9.25 -0.72
CA LEU A 103 8.20 7.79 -0.62
C LEU A 103 8.05 7.27 0.81
N LEU A 104 8.74 7.86 1.80
CA LEU A 104 8.68 7.42 3.20
C LEU A 104 7.24 7.32 3.77
N PRO A 105 6.35 8.31 3.60
CA PRO A 105 4.99 8.19 4.12
C PRO A 105 4.13 7.16 3.36
N ALA A 106 4.53 6.77 2.14
CA ALA A 106 3.82 5.76 1.36
C ALA A 106 3.96 4.35 1.97
N PHE A 107 5.09 4.06 2.65
CA PHE A 107 5.34 2.77 3.31
C PHE A 107 4.49 2.52 4.56
N SER A 108 3.68 3.49 5.02
CA SER A 108 2.84 3.36 6.22
C SER A 108 3.60 2.98 7.49
N ILE A 109 4.83 3.48 7.64
CA ILE A 109 5.67 3.23 8.82
C ILE A 109 5.05 3.99 10.01
N PRO A 110 4.84 3.34 11.18
CA PRO A 110 4.31 4.00 12.36
C PRO A 110 5.09 5.28 12.71
N LEU A 111 4.36 6.37 12.98
CA LEU A 111 4.90 7.70 13.31
C LEU A 111 5.63 8.43 12.18
N ILE A 112 5.90 7.80 11.03
CA ILE A 112 6.55 8.42 9.88
C ILE A 112 5.50 8.91 8.87
N GLY A 113 4.86 10.02 9.24
CA GLY A 113 3.95 10.75 8.36
C GLY A 113 4.66 11.75 7.45
N LYS A 114 3.88 12.57 6.75
CA LYS A 114 4.40 13.63 5.86
C LYS A 114 5.39 14.57 6.56
N THR A 115 5.02 15.09 7.73
CA THR A 115 5.86 16.04 8.48
C THR A 115 7.20 15.45 8.91
N ALA A 116 7.20 14.19 9.37
CA ALA A 116 8.45 13.52 9.76
C ALA A 116 9.33 13.28 8.52
N SER A 117 8.72 12.80 7.44
CA SER A 117 9.41 12.53 6.18
C SER A 117 10.01 13.79 5.54
N GLU A 118 9.32 14.93 5.61
CA GLU A 118 9.83 16.23 5.15
C GLU A 118 11.02 16.75 5.97
N LYS A 119 11.13 16.37 7.24
CA LYS A 119 12.30 16.70 8.06
C LYS A 119 13.45 15.77 7.75
N LEU A 120 13.19 14.48 7.63
CA LEU A 120 14.19 13.47 7.28
C LEU A 120 14.83 13.74 5.92
N SER A 121 14.03 14.07 4.91
CA SER A 121 14.54 14.37 3.57
C SER A 121 15.39 15.63 3.45
N LYS A 122 15.55 16.41 4.53
CA LYS A 122 16.46 17.58 4.57
C LYS A 122 17.83 17.24 5.10
N VAL A 123 17.98 16.08 5.73
CA VAL A 123 19.21 15.63 6.38
C VAL A 123 19.74 14.33 5.77
N CYS A 124 18.87 13.53 5.16
CA CYS A 124 19.22 12.29 4.47
C CYS A 124 18.73 12.32 3.02
N GLU A 125 19.60 11.96 2.09
CA GLU A 125 19.26 11.78 0.67
C GLU A 125 18.97 10.32 0.34
N ASP A 126 19.64 9.39 1.04
CA ASP A 126 19.48 7.95 0.88
C ASP A 126 19.04 7.27 2.20
N ILE A 127 18.41 6.10 2.08
CA ILE A 127 17.99 5.30 3.25
C ILE A 127 19.19 4.75 4.02
N GLU A 128 20.32 4.50 3.36
CA GLU A 128 21.56 4.00 3.96
C GLU A 128 22.23 5.04 4.88
N GLU A 129 21.84 6.31 4.79
CA GLU A 129 22.35 7.39 5.67
C GLU A 129 21.66 7.42 7.04
N ILE A 130 20.61 6.63 7.24
CA ILE A 130 19.88 6.56 8.51
C ILE A 130 20.58 5.58 9.46
N ASP A 131 21.49 6.12 10.28
CA ASP A 131 22.18 5.37 11.35
C ASP A 131 21.39 5.33 12.68
N TYR A 132 21.69 4.33 13.50
CA TYR A 132 21.06 4.01 14.79
C TYR A 132 21.78 4.60 16.02
#